data_AF-A0A7S0LEP7-F1
#
_entry.id   AF-A0A7S0LEP7-F1
#
_cell.length_a   1.000
_cell.length_b   1.000
_cell.length_c   1.000
_cell.angle_alpha   90.00
_cell.angle_beta   90.00
_cell.angle_gamma   90.00
#
_symmetry.space_group_name_H-M   'P 1'
#
loop_
_entity.id
_entity.type
_entity.pdbx_description
1 polymer ?
#
loop_
_entity_poly.entity_id
_entity_poly.type
_entity_poly.pdbx_seq_one_letter_code
_entity_poly.pdbx_strand_id
1 'polypeptide(L)'
;MAARMAGCTLGDVSGAQREAAKKVGYAILYGAGACSVARDLGVETDEAQVLIAQWKSAYPGVESYISRLVSQCRHDGFVTTIGGRRRHLPQIKSVDAVERRAAERKAVNTVCQGSAADLIKRAMVAIDRELLPPAEVLPSASRGRMLLQIHDE
;
A
#
# COMPACT_ATOMS: atom_id res chain seq x y z
N MET A 1 12.46 2.38 -8.09
CA MET A 1 11.21 2.52 -8.87
C MET A 1 11.36 3.48 -10.05
N ALA A 2 11.70 4.74 -9.78
CA ALA A 2 11.86 5.79 -10.79
C ALA A 2 12.86 5.46 -11.91
N ALA A 3 14.06 4.96 -11.59
CA ALA A 3 15.05 4.53 -12.59
C ALA A 3 14.47 3.55 -13.62
N ARG A 4 13.69 2.56 -13.16
CA ARG A 4 13.06 1.56 -14.02
C ARG A 4 11.93 2.14 -14.88
N MET A 5 11.21 3.14 -14.38
CA MET A 5 10.19 3.85 -15.18
C MET A 5 10.82 4.77 -16.21
N ALA A 6 11.90 5.46 -15.84
CA ALA A 6 12.61 6.41 -16.69
C ALA A 6 13.62 5.75 -17.64
N GLY A 7 13.91 4.46 -17.48
CA GLY A 7 14.90 3.74 -18.27
C GLY A 7 16.35 4.21 -18.05
N CYS A 8 16.65 4.79 -16.88
CA CYS A 8 17.97 5.33 -16.54
C CYS A 8 18.61 4.60 -15.35
N THR A 9 19.87 4.94 -15.03
CA THR A 9 20.53 4.39 -13.84
C THR A 9 20.04 5.08 -12.56
N LEU A 10 20.31 4.47 -11.38
CA LEU A 10 19.90 5.06 -10.10
C LEU A 10 20.50 6.45 -9.84
N GLY A 11 21.71 6.72 -10.35
CA GLY A 11 22.41 7.99 -10.18
C GLY A 11 21.77 9.12 -11.00
N ASP A 12 21.10 8.78 -12.10
CA ASP A 12 20.52 9.75 -13.04
C ASP A 12 19.06 10.10 -12.71
N VAL A 13 18.50 9.53 -11.65
CA VAL A 13 17.12 9.78 -11.23
C VAL A 13 17.01 11.15 -10.57
N SER A 14 16.22 12.04 -11.15
CA SER A 14 15.91 13.32 -10.54
C SER A 14 14.95 13.18 -9.35
N GLY A 15 14.95 14.17 -8.45
CA GLY A 15 13.99 14.24 -7.34
C GLY A 15 12.54 14.23 -7.84
N ALA A 16 12.25 14.96 -8.92
CA ALA A 16 10.93 15.00 -9.55
C ALA A 16 10.50 13.61 -10.08
N GLN A 17 11.41 12.88 -10.74
CA GLN A 17 11.14 11.51 -11.20
C GLN A 17 10.87 10.56 -10.03
N ARG A 18 11.57 10.73 -8.90
CA ARG A 18 11.34 9.94 -7.68
C ARG A 18 9.96 10.18 -7.09
N GLU A 19 9.57 11.44 -6.95
CA GLU A 19 8.25 11.83 -6.44
C GLU A 19 7.12 11.38 -7.39
N ALA A 20 7.30 11.56 -8.70
CA ALA A 20 6.35 11.10 -9.70
C ALA A 20 6.13 9.58 -9.62
N ALA A 21 7.21 8.80 -9.60
CA ALA A 21 7.13 7.35 -9.48
C ALA A 21 6.41 6.90 -8.20
N LYS A 22 6.69 7.56 -7.07
CA LYS A 22 6.05 7.29 -5.78
C LYS A 22 4.54 7.57 -5.84
N LYS A 23 4.15 8.76 -6.30
CA LYS A 23 2.74 9.18 -6.40
C LYS A 23 1.94 8.29 -7.36
N VAL A 24 2.50 7.98 -8.53
CA VAL A 24 1.87 7.06 -9.50
C VAL A 24 1.69 5.66 -8.90
N GLY A 25 2.69 5.15 -8.18
CA GLY A 25 2.59 3.86 -7.51
C GLY A 25 1.47 3.80 -6.47
N TYR A 26 1.34 4.82 -5.63
CA TYR A 26 0.22 4.92 -4.68
C TYR A 26 -1.12 5.07 -5.39
N ALA A 27 -1.20 5.89 -6.43
CA ALA A 27 -2.42 6.06 -7.19
C ALA A 27 -2.93 4.75 -7.80
N ILE A 28 -2.04 3.96 -8.39
CA ILE A 28 -2.38 2.65 -8.95
C ILE A 28 -2.85 1.69 -7.85
N LEU A 29 -2.13 1.64 -6.71
CA LEU A 29 -2.49 0.78 -5.59
C LEU A 29 -3.86 1.12 -5.01
N TYR A 30 -4.23 2.40 -5.02
CA TYR A 30 -5.49 2.89 -4.46
C TYR A 30 -6.60 3.08 -5.51
N GLY A 31 -6.36 2.65 -6.75
CA GLY A 31 -7.33 2.70 -7.84
C GLY A 31 -7.71 4.12 -8.26
N ALA A 32 -6.81 5.09 -8.08
CA ALA A 32 -6.94 6.44 -8.59
C ALA A 32 -6.63 6.47 -10.10
N GLY A 33 -7.44 7.22 -10.85
CA GLY A 33 -7.28 7.37 -12.31
C GLY A 33 -6.34 8.51 -12.70
N ALA A 34 -6.10 8.66 -14.00
CA ALA A 34 -5.19 9.66 -14.56
C ALA A 34 -5.49 11.09 -14.11
N CYS A 35 -6.76 11.50 -14.00
CA CYS A 35 -7.11 12.85 -13.53
C CYS A 35 -6.67 13.14 -12.08
N SER A 36 -6.69 12.13 -11.21
CA SER A 36 -6.20 12.28 -9.82
C SER A 36 -4.69 12.41 -9.82
N VAL A 37 -4.00 11.56 -10.58
CA VAL A 37 -2.54 11.59 -10.72
C VAL A 37 -2.06 12.91 -11.31
N ALA A 38 -2.73 13.40 -12.35
CA ALA A 38 -2.46 14.68 -12.99
C ALA A 38 -2.52 15.83 -11.98
N ARG A 39 -3.58 15.86 -11.16
CA ARG A 39 -3.74 16.86 -10.10
C ARG A 39 -2.65 16.76 -9.02
N ASP A 40 -2.32 15.55 -8.57
CA ASP A 40 -1.33 15.33 -7.51
C ASP A 40 0.09 15.65 -7.98
N LEU A 41 0.35 15.54 -9.28
CA LEU A 41 1.64 15.85 -9.90
C LEU A 41 1.73 17.26 -10.47
N GLY A 42 0.60 17.95 -10.68
CA GLY A 42 0.57 19.25 -11.35
C GLY A 42 0.92 19.15 -12.84
N VAL A 43 0.52 18.06 -13.50
CA VAL A 43 0.77 17.80 -14.93
C VAL A 43 -0.54 17.63 -15.70
N GLU A 44 -0.46 17.62 -17.03
CA GLU A 44 -1.61 17.36 -17.88
C GLU A 44 -2.10 15.91 -17.75
N THR A 45 -3.40 15.70 -18.03
CA THR A 45 -4.00 14.37 -17.89
C THR A 45 -3.37 13.33 -18.82
N ASP A 46 -2.97 13.75 -20.03
CA ASP A 46 -2.31 12.87 -21.00
C ASP A 46 -0.91 12.44 -20.52
N GLU A 47 -0.16 13.36 -19.90
CA GLU A 47 1.14 13.04 -19.29
C GLU A 47 0.98 12.04 -18.13
N ALA A 48 -0.04 12.25 -17.28
CA ALA A 48 -0.36 11.32 -16.21
C ALA A 48 -0.73 9.91 -16.74
N GLN A 49 -1.44 9.82 -17.88
CA GLN A 49 -1.73 8.53 -18.52
C GLN A 49 -0.45 7.81 -18.96
N VAL A 50 0.50 8.54 -19.57
CA VAL A 50 1.80 7.99 -19.98
C VAL A 50 2.56 7.46 -18.77
N LEU A 51 2.62 8.24 -17.68
CA LEU A 51 3.32 7.83 -16.45
C LEU A 51 2.68 6.58 -15.82
N ILE A 52 1.35 6.49 -15.80
CA ILE A 52 0.63 5.29 -15.34
C ILE A 52 0.97 4.08 -16.22
N ALA A 53 0.96 4.24 -17.55
CA ALA A 53 1.28 3.17 -18.48
C ALA A 53 2.72 2.67 -18.31
N GLN A 54 3.69 3.59 -18.20
CA GLN A 54 5.09 3.28 -17.92
C GLN A 54 5.24 2.51 -16.60
N TRP A 55 4.55 2.96 -15.55
CA TRP A 55 4.57 2.28 -14.25
C TRP A 55 4.01 0.85 -14.36
N LYS A 56 2.86 0.67 -15.00
CA LYS A 56 2.25 -0.65 -15.20
C LYS A 56 3.16 -1.59 -15.99
N SER A 57 3.78 -1.08 -17.06
CA SER A 57 4.76 -1.83 -17.86
C SER A 57 6.00 -2.23 -17.03
N ALA A 58 6.46 -1.35 -16.14
CA ALA A 58 7.58 -1.64 -15.25
C ALA A 58 7.23 -2.68 -14.16
N TYR A 59 5.96 -2.76 -13.73
CA TYR A 59 5.48 -3.61 -12.63
C TYR A 59 4.21 -4.42 -12.97
N PRO A 60 4.23 -5.30 -14.00
CA PRO A 60 3.04 -6.00 -14.47
C PRO A 60 2.43 -6.95 -13.42
N GLY A 61 3.27 -7.46 -12.49
CA GLY A 61 2.81 -8.32 -11.40
C GLY A 61 1.82 -7.63 -10.44
N VAL A 62 1.87 -6.30 -10.31
CA VAL A 62 0.96 -5.55 -9.44
C VAL A 62 -0.45 -5.53 -10.01
N GLU A 63 -0.60 -5.30 -11.31
CA GLU A 63 -1.91 -5.29 -11.95
C GLU A 63 -2.55 -6.69 -11.94
N SER A 64 -1.75 -7.73 -12.20
CA SER A 64 -2.19 -9.12 -12.06
C SER A 64 -2.67 -9.42 -10.64
N TYR A 65 -1.93 -8.98 -9.63
CA TYR A 65 -2.30 -9.15 -8.23
C TYR A 65 -3.62 -8.43 -7.88
N ILE A 66 -3.76 -7.16 -8.24
CA ILE A 66 -4.98 -6.37 -7.98
C ILE A 66 -6.19 -7.03 -8.66
N SER A 67 -6.05 -7.44 -9.92
CA SER A 67 -7.12 -8.11 -10.68
C SER A 67 -7.56 -9.42 -10.02
N ARG A 68 -6.60 -10.25 -9.59
CA ARG A 68 -6.90 -11.50 -8.86
C ARG A 68 -7.57 -11.22 -7.52
N LEU A 69 -7.07 -10.24 -6.77
CA LEU A 69 -7.65 -9.87 -5.47
C LEU A 69 -9.09 -9.40 -5.60
N VAL A 70 -9.38 -8.53 -6.57
CA VAL A 70 -10.74 -8.05 -6.85
C VAL A 70 -11.65 -9.19 -7.30
N SER A 71 -11.15 -10.07 -8.16
CA SER A 71 -11.90 -11.24 -8.63
C SER A 71 -12.25 -12.18 -7.48
N GLN A 72 -11.29 -12.47 -6.59
CA GLN A 72 -11.51 -13.26 -5.39
C GLN A 72 -12.52 -12.59 -4.45
N CYS A 73 -12.38 -11.29 -4.21
CA CYS A 73 -13.32 -10.53 -3.38
C CYS A 73 -14.73 -10.55 -3.97
N ARG A 74 -14.88 -10.48 -5.30
CA ARG A 74 -16.18 -10.60 -5.97
C ARG A 74 -16.82 -11.97 -5.76
N HIS A 75 -16.02 -13.03 -5.74
CA HIS A 75 -16.50 -14.39 -5.45
C HIS A 75 -16.92 -14.51 -3.97
N ASP A 76 -15.97 -14.28 -3.06
CA ASP A 76 -16.09 -14.54 -1.62
C ASP A 76 -16.97 -13.53 -0.88
N GLY A 77 -17.01 -12.28 -1.36
CA GLY A 77 -17.64 -11.15 -0.64
C GLY A 77 -16.79 -10.57 0.49
N PHE A 78 -15.52 -10.99 0.63
CA PHE A 78 -14.58 -10.43 1.59
C PHE A 78 -13.13 -10.50 1.08
N VAL A 79 -12.24 -9.76 1.74
CA VAL A 79 -10.78 -9.89 1.60
C VAL A 79 -10.13 -10.23 2.92
N THR A 80 -8.93 -10.82 2.87
CA THR A 80 -8.15 -11.21 4.04
C THR A 80 -6.77 -10.54 3.99
N THR A 81 -6.31 -9.97 5.10
CA THR A 81 -4.94 -9.46 5.25
C THR A 81 -3.94 -10.61 5.42
N ILE A 82 -2.64 -10.35 5.26
CA ILE A 82 -1.58 -11.35 5.51
C ILE A 82 -1.67 -11.90 6.95
N GLY A 83 -2.05 -11.05 7.92
CA GLY A 83 -2.25 -11.46 9.30
C GLY A 83 -3.54 -12.25 9.57
N GLY A 84 -4.37 -12.50 8.56
CA GLY A 84 -5.58 -13.32 8.66
C GLY A 84 -6.87 -12.55 8.99
N ARG A 85 -6.83 -11.22 9.13
CA ARG A 85 -8.04 -10.43 9.41
C ARG A 85 -8.89 -10.30 8.16
N ARG A 86 -10.20 -10.51 8.31
CA ARG A 86 -11.17 -10.41 7.20
C ARG A 86 -11.91 -9.08 7.21
N ARG A 87 -12.19 -8.56 6.03
CA ARG A 87 -13.14 -7.45 5.83
C ARG A 87 -14.19 -7.86 4.81
N HIS A 88 -15.44 -7.89 5.25
CA HIS A 88 -16.59 -8.11 4.38
C HIS A 88 -16.91 -6.85 3.58
N LEU A 89 -17.19 -7.04 2.29
CA LEU A 89 -17.45 -5.98 1.33
C LEU A 89 -18.67 -6.39 0.47
N PRO A 90 -19.90 -6.40 1.03
CA PRO A 90 -21.08 -6.86 0.30
C PRO A 90 -21.34 -6.05 -0.98
N GLN A 91 -20.95 -4.77 -0.99
CA GLN A 91 -21.06 -3.86 -2.14
C GLN A 91 -20.23 -4.29 -3.36
N ILE A 92 -19.30 -5.24 -3.21
CA ILE A 92 -18.51 -5.77 -4.33
C ILE A 92 -19.37 -6.47 -5.40
N LYS A 93 -20.58 -6.91 -5.02
CA LYS A 93 -21.57 -7.55 -5.89
C LYS A 93 -22.67 -6.58 -6.34
N SER A 94 -22.56 -5.29 -6.01
CA SER A 94 -23.57 -4.29 -6.38
C SER A 94 -23.69 -4.16 -7.90
N VAL A 95 -24.91 -3.97 -8.38
CA VAL A 95 -25.19 -3.64 -9.79
C VAL A 95 -24.73 -2.22 -10.12
N ASP A 96 -24.74 -1.31 -9.13
CA ASP A 96 -24.22 0.04 -9.25
C ASP A 96 -22.70 0.00 -9.45
N ALA A 97 -22.27 0.53 -10.61
CA ALA A 97 -20.86 0.53 -10.99
C ALA A 97 -19.99 1.42 -10.10
N VAL A 98 -20.53 2.53 -9.57
CA VAL A 98 -19.81 3.45 -8.68
C VAL A 98 -19.59 2.77 -7.33
N GLU A 99 -20.65 2.16 -6.78
CA GLU A 99 -20.59 1.44 -5.50
C GLU A 99 -19.63 0.25 -5.58
N ARG A 100 -19.72 -0.53 -6.66
CA ARG A 100 -18.84 -1.66 -6.93
C ARG A 100 -17.37 -1.23 -7.04
N ARG A 101 -17.06 -0.18 -7.82
CA ARG A 101 -15.69 0.36 -7.93
C ARG A 101 -15.17 0.88 -6.59
N ALA A 102 -16.03 1.47 -5.76
CA ALA A 102 -15.64 1.89 -4.42
C ALA A 102 -15.32 0.70 -3.51
N ALA A 103 -16.07 -0.40 -3.62
CA ALA A 103 -15.78 -1.64 -2.91
C ALA A 103 -14.45 -2.28 -3.37
N GLU A 104 -14.16 -2.26 -4.68
CA GLU A 104 -12.89 -2.74 -5.24
C GLU A 104 -11.69 -1.98 -4.68
N ARG A 105 -11.76 -0.64 -4.65
CA ARG A 105 -10.72 0.18 -4.01
C ARG A 105 -10.56 -0.16 -2.54
N LYS A 106 -11.67 -0.30 -1.80
CA LYS A 106 -11.63 -0.70 -0.38
C LYS A 106 -11.00 -2.08 -0.19
N ALA A 107 -11.23 -3.03 -1.09
CA ALA A 107 -10.66 -4.37 -1.05
C ALA A 107 -9.12 -4.31 -1.12
N VAL A 108 -8.59 -3.63 -2.14
CA VAL A 108 -7.13 -3.47 -2.32
C VAL A 108 -6.52 -2.74 -1.13
N ASN A 109 -7.09 -1.60 -0.71
CA ASN A 109 -6.60 -0.81 0.41
C ASN A 109 -6.55 -1.63 1.71
N THR A 110 -7.60 -2.42 1.96
CA THR A 110 -7.69 -3.25 3.15
C THR A 110 -6.56 -4.28 3.20
N VAL A 111 -6.27 -4.95 2.08
CA VAL A 111 -5.21 -5.95 2.09
C VAL A 111 -3.85 -5.28 2.27
N CYS A 112 -3.54 -4.20 1.56
CA CYS A 112 -2.24 -3.54 1.66
C CYS A 112 -2.04 -2.89 3.05
N GLN A 113 -2.92 -1.97 3.45
CA GLN A 113 -2.77 -1.24 4.71
C GLN A 113 -3.04 -2.14 5.92
N GLY A 114 -4.01 -3.04 5.81
CA GLY A 114 -4.33 -3.98 6.88
C GLY A 114 -3.19 -4.94 7.14
N SER A 115 -2.51 -5.43 6.10
CA SER A 115 -1.33 -6.29 6.27
C SER A 115 -0.14 -5.54 6.85
N ALA A 116 0.10 -4.29 6.45
CA ALA A 116 1.13 -3.46 7.06
C ALA A 116 0.84 -3.26 8.57
N ALA A 117 -0.40 -2.93 8.93
CA ALA A 117 -0.82 -2.81 10.32
C ALA A 117 -0.67 -4.12 11.10
N ASP A 118 -0.87 -5.28 10.47
CA ASP A 118 -0.65 -6.57 11.11
C ASP A 118 0.83 -6.81 11.42
N LEU A 119 1.72 -6.45 10.50
CA LEU A 119 3.17 -6.56 10.70
C LEU A 119 3.65 -5.66 11.83
N ILE A 120 3.25 -4.38 11.81
CA ILE A 120 3.63 -3.41 12.84
C ILE A 120 3.15 -3.86 14.21
N LYS A 121 1.89 -4.30 14.34
CA LYS A 121 1.36 -4.78 15.62
C LYS A 121 2.10 -6.01 16.14
N ARG A 122 2.52 -6.92 15.26
CA ARG A 122 3.35 -8.07 15.65
C ARG A 122 4.74 -7.62 16.11
N ALA A 123 5.36 -6.68 15.41
CA ALA A 123 6.65 -6.12 15.79
C ALA A 123 6.58 -5.41 17.15
N MET A 124 5.53 -4.63 17.40
CA MET A 124 5.32 -3.98 18.70
C MET A 124 5.27 -4.99 19.85
N VAL A 125 4.50 -6.07 19.70
CA VAL A 125 4.42 -7.14 20.72
C VAL A 125 5.75 -7.86 20.91
N ALA A 126 6.51 -8.09 19.83
CA ALA A 126 7.83 -8.70 19.91
C ALA A 126 8.82 -7.80 20.67
N ILE A 127 8.88 -6.52 20.33
CA ILE A 127 9.74 -5.52 20.99
C ILE A 127 9.37 -5.39 22.46
N ASP A 128 8.08 -5.31 22.81
CA ASP A 128 7.63 -5.23 24.20
C ASP A 128 8.09 -6.46 25.02
N ARG A 129 8.01 -7.66 24.43
CA ARG A 129 8.53 -8.89 25.06
C ARG A 129 10.05 -8.88 25.26
N GLU A 130 10.79 -8.36 24.29
CA GLU A 130 12.26 -8.25 24.38
C GLU A 130 12.73 -7.18 25.36
N LEU A 131 11.99 -6.07 25.49
CA LEU A 131 12.29 -4.97 26.40
C LEU A 131 11.83 -5.21 27.85
N LEU A 132 11.04 -6.26 28.09
CA LEU A 132 10.63 -6.75 29.41
C LEU A 132 11.37 -8.04 29.81
N PRO A 133 12.72 -8.12 29.77
CA PRO A 133 13.38 -9.30 30.30
C PRO A 133 13.16 -9.40 31.82
N PRO A 134 13.26 -10.63 32.40
CA PRO A 134 13.16 -10.84 33.83
C PRO A 134 14.07 -9.88 34.61
N ALA A 135 13.64 -9.54 35.83
CA ALA A 135 14.20 -8.45 36.63
C ALA A 135 15.73 -8.52 36.88
N GLU A 136 16.35 -9.66 36.62
CA GLU A 136 17.69 -10.05 37.01
C GLU A 136 18.80 -9.64 36.02
N VAL A 137 18.47 -9.18 34.80
CA VAL A 137 19.47 -9.04 33.71
C VAL A 137 19.96 -7.59 33.49
N LEU A 138 19.18 -6.56 33.83
CA LEU A 138 19.56 -5.15 33.61
C LEU A 138 19.04 -4.21 34.71
N PRO A 139 19.85 -3.25 35.21
CA PRO A 139 19.39 -2.16 36.07
C PRO A 139 18.22 -1.40 35.42
N SER A 140 17.22 -1.00 36.20
CA SER A 140 15.99 -0.37 35.72
C SER A 140 16.19 0.87 34.83
N ALA A 141 17.35 1.52 34.89
CA ALA A 141 17.70 2.70 34.08
C ALA A 141 18.09 2.37 32.61
N SER A 142 18.28 1.08 32.26
CA SER A 142 18.69 0.65 30.92
C SER A 142 17.56 0.00 30.11
N ARG A 143 16.33 0.01 30.61
CA ARG A 143 15.16 -0.58 29.92
C ARG A 143 14.52 0.47 29.01
N GLY A 144 14.67 0.30 27.70
CA GLY A 144 13.91 1.07 26.72
C GLY A 144 12.41 0.82 26.91
N ARG A 145 11.59 1.85 26.73
CA ARG A 145 10.12 1.75 26.77
C ARG A 145 9.55 2.29 25.47
N MET A 146 8.69 1.52 24.81
CA MET A 146 7.93 2.04 23.67
C MET A 146 6.99 3.16 24.17
N LEU A 147 7.18 4.38 23.66
CA LEU A 147 6.39 5.55 24.07
C LEU A 147 5.24 5.83 23.10
N LEU A 148 5.51 5.72 21.79
CA LEU A 148 4.57 6.04 20.72
C LEU A 148 4.82 5.11 19.53
N GLN A 149 3.79 4.93 18.71
CA GLN A 149 3.86 4.30 17.41
C GLN A 149 3.08 5.16 16.40
N ILE A 150 3.71 5.52 15.29
CA ILE A 150 3.13 6.35 14.21
C ILE A 150 3.28 5.59 12.90
N HIS A 151 2.23 4.85 12.53
CA HIS A 151 2.24 4.04 11.30
C HIS A 151 3.47 3.11 11.20
N ASP A 152 4.42 3.39 10.30
CA ASP A 152 5.65 2.61 10.12
C ASP A 152 6.80 3.01 11.06
N GLU A 153 6.59 3.97 11.97
CA GLU A 153 7.53 4.40 13.02
C GLU A 153 7.13 3.90 14.43
#